data_AF-J3LAP1-F1
#
_entry.id   AF-J3LAP1-F1
#
_cell.length_a   1.000
_cell.length_b   1.000
_cell.length_c   1.000
_cell.angle_alpha   90.00
_cell.angle_beta   90.00
_cell.angle_gamma   90.00
#
_symmetry.space_group_name_H-M   'P 1'
#
loop_
_entity.id
_entity.type
_entity.pdbx_description
1 polymer ?
#
loop_
_entity_poly.entity_id
_entity_poly.type
_entity_poly.pdbx_seq_one_letter_code
_entity_poly.pdbx_strand_id
1 'polypeptide(L)'
;MRVRKEIVDLHGEMVLLENYSALNYTGLVKILKKYDKRTGSMIRLPFIQKVLQQPFFTTDLLYKLVKECEEMLDRLMPANDEPSSLPSEDGKEDSDGEEKNSKPSSSSSSSANALGQDEAEDEKSMHMKSTVAALRALREIRSGSSTVSAFSLPPLDGSNVQEEQDR
;
A
#
# COMPACT_ATOMS: atom_id res chain seq x y z
N MET A 1 14.30 12.86 -9.23
CA MET A 1 14.15 11.74 -8.27
C MET A 1 13.67 12.17 -6.87
N ARG A 2 14.10 13.30 -6.30
CA ARG A 2 13.69 13.73 -4.94
C ARG A 2 12.18 13.98 -4.79
N VAL A 3 11.56 14.71 -5.73
CA VAL A 3 10.11 14.99 -5.73
C VAL A 3 9.26 13.71 -5.77
N ARG A 4 9.60 12.74 -6.63
CA ARG A 4 8.93 11.44 -6.69
C ARG A 4 8.96 10.75 -5.32
N LYS A 5 10.12 10.79 -4.66
CA LYS A 5 10.31 10.19 -3.33
C LYS A 5 9.38 10.82 -2.30
N GLU A 6 9.32 12.15 -2.26
CA GLU A 6 8.45 12.91 -1.33
C GLU A 6 6.96 12.64 -1.55
N ILE A 7 6.52 12.51 -2.81
CA ILE A 7 5.11 12.17 -3.12
C ILE A 7 4.78 10.75 -2.64
N VAL A 8 5.68 9.78 -2.81
CA VAL A 8 5.49 8.41 -2.31
C VAL A 8 5.38 8.39 -0.78
N ASP A 9 6.18 9.19 -0.07
CA ASP A 9 6.11 9.26 1.39
C ASP A 9 4.78 9.85 1.85
N LEU A 10 4.37 10.98 1.25
CA LEU A 10 3.09 11.62 1.55
C LEU A 10 1.91 10.67 1.31
N HIS A 11 1.91 9.97 0.17
CA HIS A 11 0.95 8.91 -0.11
C HIS A 11 0.95 7.85 0.99
N GLY A 12 2.14 7.39 1.40
CA GLY A 12 2.30 6.40 2.46
C GLY A 12 1.72 6.84 3.81
N GLU A 13 1.95 8.09 4.21
CA GLU A 13 1.39 8.68 5.43
C GLU A 13 -0.13 8.74 5.40
N MET A 14 -0.73 9.10 4.27
CA MET A 14 -2.19 9.15 4.12
C MET A 14 -2.82 7.76 4.18
N VAL A 15 -2.20 6.76 3.54
CA VAL A 15 -2.66 5.37 3.64
C VAL A 15 -2.56 4.85 5.08
N LEU A 16 -1.49 5.21 5.81
CA LEU A 16 -1.36 4.85 7.22
C LEU A 16 -2.45 5.49 8.07
N LEU A 17 -2.83 6.74 7.80
CA LEU A 17 -3.91 7.42 8.48
C LEU A 17 -5.29 6.81 8.16
N GLU A 18 -5.53 6.37 6.93
CA GLU A 18 -6.76 5.63 6.58
C GLU A 18 -6.83 4.29 7.34
N ASN A 19 -5.70 3.57 7.41
CA ASN A 19 -5.62 2.32 8.16
C ASN A 19 -5.85 2.53 9.67
N TYR A 20 -5.30 3.60 10.25
CA TYR A 20 -5.58 3.99 11.63
C TYR A 20 -7.09 4.17 11.85
N SER A 21 -7.74 4.94 10.99
CA SER A 21 -9.19 5.19 11.07
C SER A 21 -9.99 3.89 11.04
N ALA A 22 -9.71 3.04 10.05
CA ALA A 22 -10.42 1.79 9.81
C ALA A 22 -10.27 0.78 10.96
N LEU A 23 -9.05 0.63 11.49
CA LEU A 23 -8.77 -0.26 12.62
C LEU A 23 -9.46 0.22 13.90
N ASN A 24 -9.39 1.51 14.20
CA ASN A 24 -10.01 2.06 15.40
C ASN A 24 -11.54 1.96 15.35
N TYR A 25 -12.15 2.28 14.21
CA TYR A 25 -13.59 2.09 14.01
C TYR A 25 -14.00 0.63 14.20
N THR A 26 -13.26 -0.31 13.58
CA THR A 26 -13.52 -1.74 13.74
C THR A 26 -13.40 -2.19 15.20
N GLY A 27 -12.40 -1.66 15.92
CA GLY A 27 -12.23 -1.87 17.36
C GLY A 27 -13.44 -1.39 18.18
N LEU A 28 -13.92 -0.17 17.89
CA LEU A 28 -15.11 0.41 18.53
C LEU A 28 -16.36 -0.43 18.28
N VAL A 29 -16.61 -0.84 17.03
CA VAL A 29 -17.74 -1.72 16.69
C VAL A 29 -17.66 -3.04 17.48
N LYS A 30 -16.47 -3.64 17.56
CA LYS A 30 -16.26 -4.92 18.26
C LYS A 30 -16.45 -4.80 19.77
N ILE A 31 -15.92 -3.75 20.42
CA ILE A 31 -16.07 -3.57 21.88
C ILE A 31 -17.52 -3.26 22.26
N LEU A 32 -18.21 -2.43 21.47
CA LEU A 32 -19.64 -2.15 21.68
C LEU A 32 -20.49 -3.41 21.50
N LYS A 33 -20.22 -4.21 20.46
CA LYS A 33 -20.88 -5.51 20.28
C LYS A 33 -20.64 -6.44 21.48
N LYS A 34 -19.45 -6.43 22.06
CA LYS A 34 -19.12 -7.23 23.25
C LYS A 34 -19.87 -6.73 24.50
N TYR A 35 -19.95 -5.41 24.69
CA TYR A 35 -20.67 -4.79 25.79
C TYR A 35 -22.16 -5.14 25.77
N ASP A 36 -22.83 -4.92 24.64
CA ASP A 36 -24.25 -5.24 24.46
C ASP A 36 -24.52 -6.73 24.76
N LYS A 37 -23.67 -7.63 24.22
CA LYS A 37 -23.78 -9.08 24.47
C LYS A 37 -23.64 -9.49 25.93
N ARG A 38 -22.78 -8.82 26.71
CA ARG A 38 -22.53 -9.18 28.11
C ARG A 38 -23.54 -8.57 29.08
N THR A 39 -24.06 -7.39 28.76
CA THR A 39 -24.92 -6.63 29.68
C THR A 39 -26.39 -6.70 29.32
N GLY A 40 -26.73 -7.13 28.11
CA GLY A 40 -28.10 -7.03 27.58
C GLY A 40 -28.51 -5.60 27.19
N SER A 41 -27.59 -4.63 27.29
CA SER A 41 -27.83 -3.26 26.82
C SER A 41 -27.85 -3.20 25.29
N MET A 42 -28.42 -2.12 24.75
CA MET A 42 -28.46 -1.86 23.30
C MET A 42 -27.88 -0.47 22.98
N ILE A 43 -26.62 -0.24 23.39
CA ILE A 43 -25.97 1.07 23.22
C ILE A 43 -25.13 1.18 21.95
N ARG A 44 -24.86 0.06 21.26
CA ARG A 44 -23.99 0.05 20.08
C ARG A 44 -24.44 1.00 18.99
N LEU A 45 -25.71 0.94 18.59
CA LEU A 45 -26.23 1.78 17.50
C LEU A 45 -26.09 3.28 17.78
N PRO A 46 -26.61 3.84 18.89
CA PRO A 46 -26.48 5.28 19.15
C PRO A 46 -25.04 5.73 19.34
N PHE A 47 -24.14 4.84 19.79
CA PHE A 47 -22.72 5.18 19.90
C PHE A 47 -22.02 5.19 18.54
N ILE A 48 -22.29 4.21 17.67
CA ILE A 48 -21.73 4.19 16.32
C ILE A 48 -22.18 5.41 15.51
N GLN A 49 -23.43 5.84 15.61
CA GLN A 49 -23.90 7.06 14.93
C GLN A 49 -23.07 8.30 15.31
N LYS A 50 -22.66 8.42 16.57
CA LYS A 50 -21.78 9.50 17.03
C LYS A 50 -20.36 9.35 16.50
N VAL A 51 -19.84 8.12 16.46
CA VAL A 51 -18.50 7.79 15.95
C VAL A 51 -18.37 8.14 14.47
N LEU A 52 -19.38 7.86 13.66
CA LEU A 52 -19.37 8.14 12.21
C LEU A 52 -19.24 9.66 11.91
N GLN A 53 -19.58 10.52 12.87
CA GLN A 53 -19.46 11.97 12.75
C GLN A 53 -18.14 12.52 13.31
N GLN A 54 -17.28 11.65 13.88
CA GLN A 54 -16.02 12.10 14.44
C GLN A 54 -14.97 12.31 13.33
N PRO A 55 -14.13 13.36 13.42
CA PRO A 55 -13.15 13.68 12.39
C PRO A 55 -12.19 12.53 12.06
N PHE A 56 -11.85 11.67 13.04
CA PHE A 56 -10.96 10.54 12.80
C PHE A 56 -11.55 9.52 11.81
N PHE A 57 -12.88 9.49 11.64
CA PHE A 57 -13.58 8.59 10.71
C PHE A 57 -13.91 9.23 9.36
N THR A 58 -13.85 10.56 9.26
CA THR A 58 -14.15 11.29 8.03
C THR A 58 -12.93 11.29 7.10
N THR A 59 -12.77 10.24 6.28
CA THR A 59 -11.59 10.02 5.43
C THR A 59 -11.75 10.49 3.98
N ASP A 60 -12.84 11.18 3.61
CA ASP A 60 -13.13 11.57 2.23
C ASP A 60 -12.05 12.46 1.61
N LEU A 61 -11.52 13.41 2.39
CA LEU A 61 -10.42 14.27 1.95
C LEU A 61 -9.15 13.46 1.72
N LEU A 62 -8.89 12.50 2.61
CA LEU A 62 -7.70 11.66 2.56
C LEU A 62 -7.68 10.81 1.27
N TYR A 63 -8.83 10.24 0.91
CA TYR A 63 -8.99 9.49 -0.34
C TYR A 63 -8.71 10.35 -1.58
N LYS A 64 -9.16 11.62 -1.60
CA LYS A 64 -8.88 12.55 -2.70
C LYS A 64 -7.38 12.83 -2.82
N LEU A 65 -6.73 13.11 -1.69
CA LEU A 65 -5.29 13.40 -1.67
C LEU A 65 -4.46 12.18 -2.08
N VAL A 66 -4.85 10.97 -1.67
CA VAL A 66 -4.22 9.71 -2.11
C VAL A 66 -4.28 9.61 -3.63
N LYS A 67 -5.46 9.81 -4.23
CA LYS A 67 -5.63 9.80 -5.69
C LYS A 67 -4.78 10.86 -6.41
N GLU A 68 -4.74 12.08 -5.87
CA GLU A 68 -3.93 13.14 -6.45
C GLU A 68 -2.43 12.77 -6.43
N CYS A 69 -1.95 12.10 -5.37
CA CYS A 69 -0.58 11.60 -5.32
C CYS A 69 -0.32 10.50 -6.35
N GLU A 70 -1.26 9.56 -6.54
CA GLU A 70 -1.19 8.52 -7.57
C GLU A 70 -1.09 9.15 -8.98
N GLU A 71 -1.98 10.10 -9.31
CA GLU A 71 -1.95 10.81 -10.60
C GLU A 71 -0.65 11.59 -10.82
N MET A 72 -0.11 12.22 -9.78
CA MET A 72 1.17 12.92 -9.84
C MET A 72 2.33 11.96 -10.08
N LEU A 73 2.32 10.78 -9.45
CA LEU A 73 3.34 9.75 -9.65
C LEU A 73 3.31 9.20 -11.07
N ASP A 74 2.11 8.94 -11.62
CA ASP A 74 1.94 8.46 -12.98
C ASP A 74 2.52 9.44 -14.00
N ARG A 75 2.28 10.75 -13.82
CA ARG A 75 2.85 11.80 -14.70
C ARG A 75 4.37 11.93 -14.58
N LEU A 76 4.93 11.59 -13.42
CA LEU A 76 6.37 11.63 -13.17
C LEU A 76 7.09 10.36 -13.63
N MET A 77 6.36 9.32 -14.02
CA MET A 77 6.91 8.13 -14.65
C MET A 77 7.14 8.45 -16.14
N PRO A 78 8.38 8.40 -16.66
CA PRO A 78 8.59 8.54 -18.09
C PRO A 78 7.81 7.45 -18.80
N ALA A 79 6.97 7.83 -19.78
CA ALA A 79 6.30 6.88 -20.66
C ALA A 79 7.38 6.06 -21.39
N ASN A 80 7.62 4.83 -20.95
CA ASN A 80 8.48 3.88 -21.65
C ASN A 80 7.74 3.26 -22.85
N ASP A 81 7.13 4.11 -23.68
CA ASP A 81 6.49 3.70 -24.93
C ASP A 81 7.23 4.35 -26.10
N GLU A 82 8.52 4.03 -26.24
CA GLU A 82 9.18 4.06 -27.55
C GLU A 82 9.20 2.61 -28.04
N PRO A 83 8.38 2.23 -29.04
CA PRO A 83 8.52 0.93 -29.66
C PRO A 83 9.88 0.92 -30.36
N SER A 84 10.85 0.21 -29.78
CA SER A 84 12.11 -0.13 -30.44
C SER A 84 11.80 -0.97 -31.68
N SER A 85 11.48 -0.30 -32.77
CA SER A 85 11.48 -0.85 -34.11
C SER A 85 12.92 -1.02 -34.56
N LEU A 86 13.46 -2.22 -34.45
CA LEU A 86 14.56 -2.66 -35.30
C LEU A 86 14.24 -4.05 -35.87
N PRO A 87 14.61 -4.32 -37.13
CA PRO A 87 14.11 -5.43 -37.92
C PRO A 87 14.87 -6.72 -37.63
N SER A 88 14.19 -7.83 -37.90
CA SER A 88 14.69 -9.21 -37.96
C SER A 88 15.94 -9.36 -38.84
N GLU A 89 16.89 -10.18 -38.40
CA GLU A 89 17.70 -11.02 -39.29
C GLU A 89 17.87 -12.43 -38.71
N ASP A 90 17.57 -13.41 -39.56
CA ASP A 90 17.74 -14.87 -39.43
C ASP A 90 19.22 -15.29 -39.33
N GLY A 91 19.51 -16.40 -38.64
CA GLY A 91 20.78 -17.14 -38.85
C GLY A 91 21.25 -18.13 -37.76
N LYS A 92 20.80 -19.39 -37.88
CA LYS A 92 21.42 -20.72 -37.55
C LYS A 92 22.56 -20.92 -36.54
N GLU A 93 22.33 -21.92 -35.66
CA GLU A 93 23.15 -23.09 -35.23
C GLU A 93 24.69 -23.06 -35.39
N ASP A 94 25.49 -23.23 -34.31
CA ASP A 94 25.94 -24.52 -33.75
C ASP A 94 27.16 -24.39 -32.78
N SER A 95 27.28 -25.39 -31.88
CA SER A 95 28.53 -25.98 -31.32
C SER A 95 29.13 -25.53 -29.96
N ASP A 96 29.44 -26.59 -29.19
CA ASP A 96 30.00 -26.79 -27.83
C ASP A 96 31.35 -26.14 -27.47
N GLY A 97 31.65 -26.05 -26.15
CA GLY A 97 33.02 -26.19 -25.63
C GLY A 97 33.43 -25.42 -24.35
N GLU A 98 33.52 -26.17 -23.24
CA GLU A 98 34.20 -26.05 -21.93
C GLU A 98 35.07 -24.83 -21.46
N GLU A 99 34.94 -24.58 -20.13
CA GLU A 99 35.88 -24.11 -19.08
C GLU A 99 37.17 -23.34 -19.41
N LYS A 100 37.37 -22.19 -18.71
CA LYS A 100 38.44 -22.07 -17.69
C LYS A 100 38.39 -20.81 -16.81
N ASN A 101 38.57 -21.09 -15.52
CA ASN A 101 38.86 -20.27 -14.36
C ASN A 101 39.96 -19.19 -14.53
N SER A 102 39.79 -17.99 -13.91
CA SER A 102 40.86 -17.15 -13.30
C SER A 102 40.29 -15.91 -12.56
N LYS A 103 40.29 -15.94 -11.22
CA LYS A 103 40.50 -14.78 -10.32
C LYS A 103 42.04 -14.51 -10.23
N PRO A 104 42.59 -13.38 -9.72
CA PRO A 104 42.18 -12.71 -8.47
C PRO A 104 42.44 -11.18 -8.33
N SER A 105 42.05 -10.66 -7.16
CA SER A 105 42.69 -9.57 -6.36
C SER A 105 42.78 -8.17 -6.98
N SER A 106 42.69 -7.04 -6.28
CA SER A 106 42.64 -6.66 -4.86
C SER A 106 42.68 -5.13 -4.86
N SER A 107 42.02 -4.47 -3.91
CA SER A 107 42.63 -3.45 -3.03
C SER A 107 41.57 -2.45 -2.53
N SER A 108 41.28 -2.61 -1.24
CA SER A 108 40.92 -1.60 -0.26
C SER A 108 41.44 -0.19 -0.54
N SER A 109 40.60 0.83 -0.30
CA SER A 109 40.90 1.82 0.75
C SER A 109 39.69 2.72 1.04
N SER A 110 39.38 2.75 2.32
CA SER A 110 38.61 3.71 3.10
C SER A 110 38.58 5.16 2.59
N SER A 111 37.38 5.75 2.58
CA SER A 111 37.21 7.15 2.98
C SER A 111 35.93 7.30 3.78
N ALA A 112 36.13 7.61 5.05
CA ALA A 112 35.12 8.06 5.98
C ALA A 112 34.52 9.38 5.48
N ASN A 113 33.20 9.40 5.29
CA ASN A 113 32.30 10.54 5.51
C ASN A 113 30.90 10.20 4.97
N ALA A 114 29.98 9.77 5.84
CA ALA A 114 28.53 9.91 5.62
C ALA A 114 27.71 9.55 6.88
N LEU A 115 28.13 10.01 8.07
CA LEU A 115 27.25 9.97 9.24
C LEU A 115 26.17 11.04 9.06
N GLY A 116 24.99 10.64 8.57
CA GLY A 116 23.84 11.52 8.40
C GLY A 116 22.92 11.21 7.20
N GLN A 117 23.25 10.20 6.38
CA GLN A 117 22.36 9.76 5.29
C GLN A 117 21.67 8.43 5.55
N ASP A 118 22.22 7.55 6.39
CA ASP A 118 21.67 6.20 6.61
C ASP A 118 20.36 6.17 7.43
N GLU A 119 20.22 6.99 8.49
CA GLU A 119 19.00 6.98 9.32
C GLU A 119 17.76 7.40 8.52
N ALA A 120 17.90 8.40 7.64
CA ALA A 120 16.81 8.89 6.80
C ALA A 120 16.48 7.95 5.61
N GLU A 121 17.35 7.00 5.27
CA GLU A 121 17.06 5.97 4.27
C GLU A 121 16.43 4.72 4.91
N ASP A 122 16.86 4.36 6.13
CA ASP A 122 16.29 3.27 6.93
C ASP A 122 14.87 3.57 7.44
N GLU A 123 14.62 4.76 7.98
CA GLU A 123 13.26 5.20 8.38
C GLU A 123 12.29 5.22 7.19
N LYS A 124 12.82 5.48 6.00
CA LYS A 124 12.04 5.61 4.76
C LYS A 124 11.69 4.27 4.11
N SER A 125 12.60 3.30 4.23
CA SER A 125 12.33 1.88 3.99
C SER A 125 11.24 1.36 4.93
N MET A 126 11.22 1.83 6.18
CA MET A 126 10.19 1.50 7.16
C MET A 126 8.82 2.08 6.79
N HIS A 127 8.73 3.32 6.30
CA HIS A 127 7.46 3.90 5.84
C HIS A 127 6.84 3.11 4.69
N MET A 128 7.62 2.79 3.64
CA MET A 128 7.13 1.95 2.54
C MET A 128 6.63 0.57 3.02
N LYS A 129 7.40 -0.12 3.87
CA LYS A 129 6.98 -1.40 4.46
C LYS A 129 5.70 -1.28 5.26
N SER A 130 5.56 -0.20 6.03
CA SER A 130 4.40 0.09 6.86
C SER A 130 3.16 0.40 5.99
N THR A 131 3.31 1.17 4.91
CA THR A 131 2.25 1.43 3.94
C THR A 131 1.75 0.16 3.28
N VAL A 132 2.66 -0.72 2.83
CA VAL A 132 2.27 -2.01 2.24
C VAL A 132 1.55 -2.89 3.27
N ALA A 133 2.02 -2.93 4.52
CA ALA A 133 1.33 -3.64 5.60
C ALA A 133 -0.06 -3.06 5.89
N ALA A 134 -0.21 -1.73 5.89
CA ALA A 134 -1.47 -1.04 6.07
C ALA A 134 -2.47 -1.36 4.95
N LEU A 135 -2.03 -1.38 3.69
CA LEU A 135 -2.88 -1.77 2.56
C LEU A 135 -3.38 -3.22 2.69
N ARG A 136 -2.53 -4.15 3.14
CA ARG A 136 -2.94 -5.53 3.42
C ARG A 136 -3.98 -5.59 4.53
N ALA A 137 -3.75 -4.89 5.64
CA ALA A 137 -4.67 -4.83 6.76
C ALA A 137 -6.04 -4.26 6.35
N LEU A 138 -6.05 -3.17 5.57
CA LEU A 138 -7.26 -2.57 5.02
C LEU A 138 -8.05 -3.56 4.14
N ARG A 139 -7.39 -4.34 3.29
CA ARG A 139 -8.03 -5.40 2.49
C ARG A 139 -8.62 -6.50 3.37
N GLU A 140 -7.90 -6.93 4.40
CA GLU A 140 -8.36 -8.01 5.29
C GLU A 140 -9.58 -7.58 6.10
N ILE A 141 -9.55 -6.41 6.75
CA ILE A 141 -10.66 -5.97 7.60
C ILE A 141 -11.93 -5.63 6.82
N ARG A 142 -11.80 -5.32 5.52
CA ARG A 142 -12.93 -5.02 4.63
C ARG A 142 -13.44 -6.25 3.87
N SER A 143 -12.62 -7.29 3.71
CA SER A 143 -13.05 -8.58 3.14
C SER A 143 -13.56 -9.58 4.19
N GLY A 144 -13.13 -9.46 5.44
CA GLY A 144 -13.31 -10.47 6.48
C GLY A 144 -14.43 -10.20 7.49
N SER A 145 -15.65 -10.68 7.22
CA SER A 145 -16.58 -11.11 8.27
C SER A 145 -17.55 -12.16 7.71
N SER A 146 -17.69 -13.30 8.38
CA SER A 146 -18.69 -14.34 8.03
C SER A 146 -20.14 -13.83 8.06
N THR A 147 -20.37 -12.64 8.61
CA THR A 147 -21.63 -11.90 8.48
C THR A 147 -21.30 -10.43 8.22
N VAL A 148 -21.59 -9.95 7.01
CA VAL A 148 -21.56 -8.51 6.73
C VAL A 148 -22.68 -7.87 7.55
N SER A 149 -22.34 -6.83 8.30
CA SER A 149 -23.29 -6.08 9.12
C SER A 149 -23.35 -4.64 8.61
N ALA A 150 -24.44 -3.93 8.90
CA ALA A 150 -24.57 -2.50 8.60
C ALA A 150 -23.49 -1.61 9.26
N PHE A 151 -22.74 -2.14 10.23
CA PHE A 151 -21.61 -1.45 10.86
C PHE A 151 -20.24 -1.86 10.30
N SER A 152 -20.19 -2.77 9.32
CA SER A 152 -18.95 -3.16 8.65
C SER A 152 -18.46 -2.03 7.74
N LEU A 153 -17.13 -1.94 7.57
CA LEU A 153 -16.56 -1.05 6.57
C LEU A 153 -16.92 -1.55 5.15
N PRO A 154 -17.10 -0.65 4.18
CA PRO A 154 -17.33 -1.04 2.81
C PRO A 154 -16.10 -1.76 2.22
N PRO A 155 -16.28 -2.67 1.25
CA PRO A 155 -15.18 -3.23 0.49
C PRO A 155 -14.26 -2.15 -0.10
N LEU A 156 -12.98 -2.48 -0.30
CA LEU A 156 -12.14 -1.69 -1.18
C LEU A 156 -12.48 -2.10 -2.61
N ASP A 157 -12.82 -1.15 -3.46
CA ASP A 157 -12.99 -1.39 -4.89
C ASP A 157 -11.63 -1.78 -5.50
N GLY A 158 -11.35 -3.08 -5.49
CA GLY A 158 -10.31 -3.69 -6.28
C GLY A 158 -11.01 -4.50 -7.37
N SER A 159 -10.76 -4.16 -8.63
CA SER A 159 -11.25 -4.80 -9.85
C SER A 159 -12.74 -4.64 -10.20
N ASN A 160 -12.98 -3.70 -11.12
CA ASN A 160 -14.05 -3.80 -12.11
C ASN A 160 -13.70 -4.90 -13.14
N VAL A 161 -13.69 -6.17 -12.70
CA VAL A 161 -13.52 -7.34 -13.59
C VAL A 161 -14.54 -8.40 -13.20
N GLN A 162 -15.65 -8.39 -13.94
CA GLN A 162 -16.61 -9.49 -14.17
C GLN A 162 -17.11 -10.29 -12.96
N GLU A 163 -18.22 -9.83 -12.39
CA GLU A 163 -19.35 -10.71 -12.06
C GLU A 163 -20.57 -10.24 -12.86
N GLU A 164 -20.49 -10.43 -14.18
CA GLU A 164 -21.66 -10.40 -15.08
C GLU A 164 -21.65 -11.70 -15.88
N GLN A 165 -21.84 -12.83 -15.17
CA GLN A 165 -22.31 -14.08 -15.76
C GLN A 165 -22.81 -15.00 -14.65
N ASP A 166 -24.04 -14.75 -14.22
CA ASP A 166 -25.02 -15.80 -13.87
C ASP A 166 -26.37 -15.13 -13.59
N ARG A 167 -27.05 -14.73 -14.66
CA ARG A 167 -28.51 -14.67 -14.75
C ARG A 167 -28.97 -14.88 -16.18
#